data_AF-A0A067P9W4-F1
#
_entry.id   AF-A0A067P9W4-F1
#
_cell.length_a   1.000
_cell.length_b   1.000
_cell.length_c   1.000
_cell.angle_alpha   90.00
_cell.angle_beta   90.00
_cell.angle_gamma   90.00
#
_symmetry.space_group_name_H-M   'P 1'
#
loop_
_entity.id
_entity.type
_entity.pdbx_description
1 polymer ?
#
loop_
_entity_poly.entity_id
_entity_poly.type
_entity_poly.pdbx_seq_one_letter_code
_entity_poly.pdbx_strand_id
1 'polypeptide(L)'
;MSLSNTTDKVFVDSLQLSTTIGLDWWQRPRPQPISISVFLHLTPGFLDIAGKMDDVAESIHYGHLSTAIKQLIAGNPDTQFDSPVALAKVAMEEAFKQGGHGVEEVRIVMEAPKLILLADGLFVDMTARRDDRGHPEVKVLIKDLLLAVIIGVNPPEREAKQRVVVNIEVLEQSRPHPVVDYSALIAKVVQRLEPSSYLTLEKFVFQAVRVACLSSEGILAVTVRAQKPSAIAFARSSGVEITRPRSSFIDEMEEDESVSETVGSA
;
A
#
# COMPACT_ATOMS: atom_id res chain seq x y z
N MET A 1 2.94 23.41 21.41
CA MET A 1 2.16 22.29 20.83
C MET A 1 1.34 22.88 19.71
N SER A 2 1.79 22.78 18.47
CA SER A 2 0.96 23.14 17.32
C SER A 2 -0.21 22.17 17.29
N LEU A 3 -1.43 22.67 17.50
CA LEU A 3 -2.63 21.89 17.19
C LEU A 3 -2.45 21.39 15.76
N SER A 4 -2.36 20.08 15.57
CA SER A 4 -2.52 19.46 14.25
C SER A 4 -3.75 20.10 13.62
N ASN A 5 -3.68 20.61 12.39
CA ASN A 5 -4.83 21.22 11.71
C ASN A 5 -6.05 20.30 11.86
N THR A 6 -6.91 20.60 12.84
CA THR A 6 -8.12 19.84 13.13
C THR A 6 -9.14 20.35 12.13
N THR A 7 -9.19 19.69 10.99
CA THR A 7 -10.23 19.90 10.00
C THR A 7 -11.44 19.04 10.34
N ASP A 8 -12.63 19.55 10.02
CA ASP A 8 -13.87 18.79 10.09
C ASP A 8 -13.80 17.62 9.10
N LYS A 9 -14.35 16.46 9.47
CA LYS A 9 -14.29 15.27 8.63
C LYS A 9 -15.65 14.62 8.47
N VAL A 10 -16.00 14.33 7.23
CA VAL A 10 -17.12 13.45 6.86
C VAL A 10 -16.51 12.20 6.25
N PHE A 11 -16.90 11.03 6.75
CA PHE A 11 -16.31 9.78 6.30
C PHE A 11 -17.33 8.67 6.11
N VAL A 12 -17.02 7.77 5.18
CA VAL A 12 -17.70 6.49 4.97
C VAL A 12 -16.66 5.43 5.26
N ASP A 13 -16.85 4.66 6.32
CA ASP A 13 -15.91 3.63 6.72
C ASP A 13 -16.33 2.26 6.16
N SER A 14 -15.36 1.55 5.57
CA SER A 14 -15.44 0.13 5.25
C SER A 14 -16.60 -0.25 4.34
N LEU A 15 -16.76 0.47 3.23
CA LEU A 15 -17.74 0.15 2.19
C LEU A 15 -17.35 -1.16 1.49
N GLN A 16 -18.07 -2.24 1.78
CA GLN A 16 -17.80 -3.54 1.18
C GLN A 16 -18.38 -3.66 -0.23
N LEU A 17 -17.53 -4.07 -1.16
CA LEU A 17 -17.85 -4.20 -2.59
C LEU A 17 -17.24 -5.49 -3.14
N SER A 18 -17.66 -5.87 -4.34
CA SER A 18 -17.02 -6.94 -5.11
C SER A 18 -16.77 -6.48 -6.53
N THR A 19 -15.51 -6.56 -6.96
CA THR A 19 -15.10 -6.16 -8.32
C THR A 19 -13.83 -6.88 -8.73
N THR A 20 -13.53 -6.86 -10.03
CA THR A 20 -12.33 -7.45 -10.61
C THR A 20 -11.22 -6.40 -10.62
N ILE A 21 -10.16 -6.66 -9.86
CA ILE A 21 -8.99 -5.78 -9.77
C ILE A 21 -7.78 -6.56 -10.23
N GLY A 22 -7.25 -6.18 -11.39
CA GLY A 22 -6.16 -6.86 -12.05
C GLY A 22 -6.44 -8.35 -12.26
N LEU A 23 -5.37 -9.11 -12.32
CA LEU A 23 -5.41 -10.56 -12.39
C LEU A 23 -5.24 -11.14 -10.99
N ASP A 24 -5.98 -12.21 -10.70
CA ASP A 24 -5.74 -13.00 -9.50
C ASP A 24 -4.36 -13.69 -9.56
N TRP A 25 -3.98 -14.34 -8.46
CA TRP A 25 -2.72 -15.09 -8.38
C TRP A 25 -2.60 -16.22 -9.44
N TRP A 26 -3.71 -16.66 -10.03
CA TRP A 26 -3.76 -17.65 -11.11
C TRP A 26 -3.91 -17.03 -12.50
N GLN A 27 -3.66 -15.73 -12.64
CA GLN A 27 -3.75 -14.98 -13.90
C GLN A 27 -5.19 -14.92 -14.48
N ARG A 28 -6.21 -14.92 -13.62
CA ARG A 28 -7.62 -14.89 -14.02
C ARG A 28 -8.30 -13.61 -13.55
N PRO A 29 -9.13 -12.97 -14.41
CA PRO A 29 -9.98 -11.87 -13.98
C PRO A 29 -11.16 -12.43 -13.20
N ARG A 30 -11.11 -12.34 -11.87
CA ARG A 30 -12.18 -12.79 -10.98
C ARG A 30 -12.60 -11.67 -10.02
N PRO A 31 -13.91 -11.46 -9.81
CA PRO A 31 -14.37 -10.52 -8.81
C PRO A 31 -13.98 -11.02 -7.42
N GLN A 32 -13.41 -10.11 -6.62
CA GLN A 32 -12.98 -10.37 -5.25
C GLN A 32 -13.61 -9.36 -4.30
N PRO A 33 -13.82 -9.72 -3.02
CA PRO A 33 -14.30 -8.78 -2.02
C PRO A 33 -13.23 -7.75 -1.72
N ILE A 34 -13.64 -6.49 -1.65
CA ILE A 34 -12.82 -5.36 -1.26
C ILE A 34 -13.57 -4.49 -0.25
N SER A 35 -12.83 -3.70 0.53
CA SER A 35 -13.39 -2.63 1.34
C SER A 35 -12.79 -1.29 0.91
N ILE A 36 -13.61 -0.23 0.88
CA ILE A 36 -13.16 1.14 0.61
C ILE A 36 -13.67 2.03 1.74
N SER A 37 -12.76 2.70 2.43
CA SER A 37 -13.06 3.80 3.35
C SER A 37 -12.69 5.12 2.70
N VAL A 38 -13.58 6.10 2.76
CA VAL A 38 -13.40 7.43 2.20
C VAL A 38 -13.50 8.46 3.31
N PHE A 39 -12.49 9.31 3.43
CA PHE A 39 -12.41 10.40 4.40
C PHE A 39 -12.33 11.72 3.66
N LEU A 40 -13.34 12.58 3.81
CA LEU A 40 -13.39 13.92 3.28
C LEU A 40 -12.97 14.89 4.39
N HIS A 41 -11.85 15.58 4.20
CA HIS A 41 -11.36 16.62 5.08
C HIS A 41 -11.84 17.98 4.56
N LEU A 42 -12.59 18.67 5.39
CA LEU A 42 -13.33 19.87 5.01
C LEU A 42 -12.60 21.14 5.44
N THR A 43 -12.97 22.27 4.83
CA THR A 43 -12.54 23.58 5.30
C THR A 43 -12.95 23.79 6.76
N PRO A 44 -12.12 24.42 7.62
CA PRO A 44 -12.47 24.65 9.02
C PRO A 44 -13.80 25.38 9.20
N GLY A 45 -14.68 24.82 10.03
CA GLY A 45 -16.00 25.42 10.32
C GLY A 45 -17.03 25.19 9.22
N PHE A 46 -16.76 24.31 8.25
CA PHE A 46 -17.75 23.94 7.22
C PHE A 46 -19.02 23.35 7.86
N LEU A 47 -18.86 22.52 8.89
CA LEU A 47 -20.00 21.87 9.54
C LEU A 47 -20.69 22.74 10.60
N ASP A 48 -20.17 23.94 10.89
CA ASP A 48 -20.76 24.84 11.89
C ASP A 48 -22.19 25.25 11.52
N ILE A 49 -22.44 25.51 10.23
CA ILE A 49 -23.76 25.97 9.76
C ILE A 49 -24.75 24.81 9.88
N ALA A 50 -24.41 23.64 9.35
CA ALA A 50 -25.21 22.43 9.48
C ALA A 50 -25.51 22.11 10.96
N GLY A 51 -24.50 22.22 11.84
CA GLY A 51 -24.66 21.95 13.28
C GLY A 51 -25.50 22.98 14.03
N LYS A 52 -25.46 24.26 13.62
CA LYS A 52 -26.26 25.33 14.24
C LYS A 52 -27.70 25.39 13.74
N MET A 53 -27.90 25.09 12.45
CA MET A 53 -29.20 25.19 11.80
C MET A 53 -29.96 23.87 11.77
N ASP A 54 -29.31 22.75 12.09
CA ASP A 54 -29.85 21.39 11.95
C ASP A 54 -30.39 21.14 10.52
N ASP A 55 -29.64 21.62 9.52
CA ASP A 55 -30.00 21.49 8.11
C ASP A 55 -29.02 20.56 7.38
N VAL A 56 -29.58 19.52 6.77
CA VAL A 56 -28.83 18.53 6.00
C VAL A 56 -28.34 19.10 4.67
N ALA A 57 -28.99 20.12 4.12
CA ALA A 57 -28.59 20.77 2.87
C ALA A 57 -27.24 21.48 2.96
N GLU A 58 -26.88 21.93 4.17
CA GLU A 58 -25.59 22.57 4.48
C GLU A 58 -24.50 21.55 4.89
N SER A 59 -24.78 20.25 4.72
CA SER A 59 -23.85 19.16 4.99
C SER A 59 -23.48 18.40 3.72
N ILE A 60 -22.48 17.52 3.82
CA ILE A 60 -22.11 16.62 2.72
C ILE A 60 -22.86 15.31 2.84
N HIS A 61 -23.67 14.99 1.83
CA HIS A 61 -24.46 13.76 1.76
C HIS A 61 -23.59 12.52 1.50
N TYR A 62 -23.06 11.92 2.58
CA TYR A 62 -22.31 10.65 2.52
C TYR A 62 -23.12 9.47 1.93
N GLY A 63 -24.46 9.54 1.96
CA GLY A 63 -25.34 8.58 1.29
C GLY A 63 -25.19 8.61 -0.23
N HIS A 64 -25.18 9.81 -0.84
CA HIS A 64 -24.96 9.97 -2.28
C HIS A 64 -23.55 9.54 -2.68
N LEU A 65 -22.54 9.90 -1.88
CA LEU A 65 -21.16 9.45 -2.08
C LEU A 65 -21.06 7.91 -2.12
N SER A 66 -21.60 7.23 -1.11
CA SER A 66 -21.55 5.76 -1.04
C SER A 66 -22.30 5.09 -2.19
N THR A 67 -23.39 5.71 -2.65
CA THR A 67 -24.22 5.21 -3.77
C THR A 67 -23.50 5.42 -5.10
N ALA A 68 -22.88 6.58 -5.31
CA ALA A 68 -22.09 6.89 -6.49
C ALA A 68 -20.91 5.93 -6.65
N ILE A 69 -20.15 5.69 -5.57
CA ILE A 69 -19.03 4.72 -5.59
C ILE A 69 -19.53 3.31 -5.89
N LYS A 70 -20.64 2.88 -5.28
CA LYS A 70 -21.28 1.58 -5.58
C LYS A 70 -21.69 1.47 -7.04
N GLN A 71 -22.33 2.49 -7.60
CA GLN A 71 -22.78 2.50 -8.99
C GLN A 71 -21.60 2.51 -9.96
N LEU A 72 -20.53 3.22 -9.63
CA LEU A 72 -19.32 3.25 -10.45
C LEU A 72 -18.70 1.85 -10.57
N ILE A 73 -18.70 1.10 -9.47
CA ILE A 73 -18.02 -0.21 -9.40
C ILE A 73 -18.94 -1.37 -9.81
N ALA A 74 -20.22 -1.32 -9.46
CA ALA A 74 -21.19 -2.39 -9.71
C ALA A 74 -22.12 -2.11 -10.90
N GLY A 75 -22.17 -0.88 -11.42
CA GLY A 75 -23.10 -0.48 -12.48
C GLY A 75 -22.77 -1.04 -13.85
N ASN A 76 -21.54 -1.52 -14.06
CA ASN A 76 -21.16 -2.23 -15.27
C ASN A 76 -20.36 -3.51 -14.91
N PRO A 77 -20.92 -4.72 -15.15
CA PRO A 77 -20.28 -5.98 -14.77
C PRO A 77 -18.98 -6.25 -15.54
N ASP A 78 -18.74 -5.56 -16.66
CA ASP A 78 -17.50 -5.64 -17.44
C ASP A 78 -16.43 -4.65 -16.96
N THR A 79 -16.71 -3.85 -15.92
CA THR A 79 -15.72 -2.92 -15.35
C THR A 79 -14.60 -3.72 -14.72
N GLN A 80 -13.43 -3.66 -15.34
CA GLN A 80 -12.19 -4.20 -14.82
C GLN A 80 -11.27 -3.04 -14.50
N PHE A 81 -10.67 -3.09 -13.32
CA PHE A 81 -9.66 -2.11 -12.92
C PHE A 81 -8.29 -2.75 -13.10
N ASP A 82 -7.36 -2.06 -13.77
CA ASP A 82 -6.02 -2.60 -14.04
C ASP A 82 -5.23 -2.86 -12.75
N SER A 83 -5.39 -1.98 -11.76
CA SER A 83 -4.67 -2.06 -10.48
C SER A 83 -5.53 -1.59 -9.31
N PRO A 84 -5.17 -1.98 -8.07
CA PRO A 84 -5.80 -1.45 -6.86
C PRO A 84 -5.73 0.08 -6.78
N VAL A 85 -4.60 0.65 -7.19
CA VAL A 85 -4.37 2.10 -7.22
C VAL A 85 -5.29 2.78 -8.24
N ALA A 86 -5.53 2.17 -9.40
CA ALA A 86 -6.45 2.70 -10.40
C ALA A 86 -7.89 2.79 -9.84
N LEU A 87 -8.35 1.75 -9.14
CA LEU A 87 -9.65 1.77 -8.48
C LEU A 87 -9.74 2.88 -7.41
N ALA A 88 -8.72 3.00 -6.56
CA ALA A 88 -8.65 4.05 -5.55
C ALA A 88 -8.68 5.46 -6.18
N LYS A 89 -7.99 5.64 -7.32
CA LYS A 89 -7.98 6.91 -8.07
C LYS A 89 -9.37 7.27 -8.60
N VAL A 90 -10.09 6.31 -9.16
CA VAL A 90 -11.44 6.57 -9.67
C VAL A 90 -12.41 6.89 -8.53
N ALA A 91 -12.30 6.19 -7.39
CA ALA A 91 -13.05 6.53 -6.18
C ALA A 91 -12.70 7.94 -5.64
N MET A 92 -11.44 8.35 -5.78
CA MET A 92 -10.94 9.68 -5.38
C MET A 92 -11.60 10.79 -6.20
N GLU A 93 -11.63 10.61 -7.52
CA GLU A 93 -12.25 11.57 -8.44
C GLU A 93 -13.75 11.74 -8.16
N GLU A 94 -14.47 10.64 -7.90
CA GLU A 94 -15.89 10.71 -7.53
C GLU A 94 -16.09 11.34 -6.14
N ALA A 95 -15.18 11.09 -5.19
CA ALA A 95 -15.23 11.72 -3.87
C ALA A 95 -15.07 13.25 -3.94
N PHE A 96 -14.15 13.76 -4.76
CA PHE A 96 -14.00 15.21 -4.99
C PHE A 96 -15.20 15.83 -5.69
N LYS A 97 -15.85 15.08 -6.59
CA LYS A 97 -17.05 15.53 -7.30
C LYS A 97 -18.25 15.64 -6.36
N GLN A 98 -18.48 14.63 -5.53
CA GLN A 98 -19.60 14.61 -4.57
C GLN A 98 -19.39 15.53 -3.38
N GLY A 99 -18.13 15.72 -2.94
CA GLY A 99 -17.80 16.59 -1.82
C GLY A 99 -17.90 18.08 -2.11
N GLY A 100 -17.88 18.48 -3.38
CA GLY A 100 -17.99 19.89 -3.78
C GLY A 100 -16.85 20.77 -3.24
N HIS A 101 -17.08 22.08 -3.22
CA HIS A 101 -16.04 23.08 -2.91
C HIS A 101 -15.57 23.10 -1.45
N GLY A 102 -16.31 22.50 -0.52
CA GLY A 102 -15.97 22.46 0.89
C GLY A 102 -14.87 21.45 1.27
N VAL A 103 -14.49 20.57 0.35
CA VAL A 103 -13.46 19.54 0.58
C VAL A 103 -12.08 20.06 0.19
N GLU A 104 -11.17 20.15 1.15
CA GLU A 104 -9.77 20.52 0.96
C GLU A 104 -8.89 19.31 0.63
N GLU A 105 -9.16 18.17 1.25
CA GLU A 105 -8.36 16.96 1.12
C GLU A 105 -9.28 15.73 1.17
N VAL A 106 -8.93 14.72 0.37
CA VAL A 106 -9.60 13.42 0.39
C VAL A 106 -8.56 12.35 0.63
N ARG A 107 -8.86 11.45 1.57
CA ARG A 107 -8.09 10.24 1.83
C ARG A 107 -8.95 9.03 1.56
N ILE A 108 -8.43 8.10 0.77
CA ILE A 108 -9.06 6.82 0.45
C ILE A 108 -8.18 5.71 0.99
N VAL A 109 -8.77 4.85 1.79
CA VAL A 109 -8.14 3.62 2.27
C VAL A 109 -8.91 2.46 1.66
N MET A 110 -8.25 1.67 0.83
CA MET A 110 -8.82 0.49 0.20
C MET A 110 -8.08 -0.77 0.67
N GLU A 111 -8.84 -1.83 0.95
CA GLU A 111 -8.31 -3.14 1.32
C GLU A 111 -8.74 -4.20 0.30
N ALA A 112 -7.78 -4.99 -0.17
CA ALA A 112 -7.96 -6.15 -1.01
C ALA A 112 -7.37 -7.38 -0.29
N PRO A 113 -8.15 -8.07 0.57
CA PRO A 113 -7.65 -9.13 1.45
C PRO A 113 -7.23 -10.40 0.69
N LYS A 114 -7.75 -10.63 -0.53
CA LYS A 114 -7.54 -11.88 -1.28
C LYS A 114 -6.66 -11.72 -2.51
N LEU A 115 -6.07 -10.55 -2.71
CA LEU A 115 -5.26 -10.27 -3.90
C LEU A 115 -3.90 -10.98 -3.85
N ILE A 116 -3.32 -11.13 -2.65
CA ILE A 116 -2.01 -11.75 -2.45
C ILE A 116 -2.17 -13.01 -1.58
N LEU A 117 -1.84 -14.17 -2.12
CA LEU A 117 -2.09 -15.46 -1.47
C LEU A 117 -1.34 -15.64 -0.13
N LEU A 118 -0.10 -15.16 -0.06
CA LEU A 118 0.80 -15.36 1.09
C LEU A 118 0.73 -14.24 2.13
N ALA A 119 -0.13 -13.24 1.92
CA ALA A 119 -0.29 -12.08 2.78
C ALA A 119 -1.72 -12.01 3.34
N ASP A 120 -1.92 -11.25 4.42
CA ASP A 120 -3.23 -11.01 5.01
C ASP A 120 -4.10 -10.09 4.12
N GLY A 121 -3.44 -9.18 3.40
CA GLY A 121 -4.10 -8.32 2.43
C GLY A 121 -3.17 -7.26 1.83
N LEU A 122 -3.65 -6.64 0.76
CA LEU A 122 -3.07 -5.42 0.19
C LEU A 122 -3.93 -4.23 0.58
N PHE A 123 -3.30 -3.18 1.11
CA PHE A 123 -3.93 -1.94 1.51
C PHE A 123 -3.40 -0.80 0.65
N VAL A 124 -4.27 0.04 0.11
CA VAL A 124 -3.92 1.27 -0.61
C VAL A 124 -4.41 2.44 0.22
N ASP A 125 -3.50 3.32 0.64
CA ASP A 125 -3.79 4.60 1.29
C ASP A 125 -3.40 5.72 0.33
N MET A 126 -4.41 6.34 -0.26
CA MET A 126 -4.27 7.40 -1.23
C MET A 126 -4.77 8.70 -0.62
N THR A 127 -3.92 9.72 -0.56
CA THR A 127 -4.28 11.05 -0.08
C THR A 127 -4.05 12.08 -1.16
N ALA A 128 -5.04 12.94 -1.40
CA ALA A 128 -4.95 14.01 -2.38
C ALA A 128 -5.54 15.29 -1.80
N ARG A 129 -4.86 16.41 -2.01
CA ARG A 129 -5.40 17.75 -1.72
C ARG A 129 -6.02 18.35 -2.99
N ARG A 130 -7.02 19.19 -2.82
CA ARG A 130 -7.75 19.84 -3.94
C ARG A 130 -6.83 20.73 -4.78
N ASP A 131 -5.79 21.30 -4.19
CA ASP A 131 -4.79 22.15 -4.85
C ASP A 131 -3.67 21.37 -5.58
N ASP A 132 -3.51 20.08 -5.31
CA ASP A 132 -2.34 19.28 -5.68
C ASP A 132 -2.30 18.79 -7.14
N ARG A 133 -3.04 19.44 -8.05
CA ARG A 133 -3.01 19.24 -9.53
C ARG A 133 -2.92 17.78 -10.02
N GLY A 134 -3.54 16.83 -9.31
CA GLY A 134 -3.67 15.45 -9.77
C GLY A 134 -2.51 14.51 -9.42
N HIS A 135 -1.67 14.86 -8.45
CA HIS A 135 -0.61 13.98 -7.94
C HIS A 135 -0.91 13.50 -6.52
N PRO A 136 -1.77 12.48 -6.34
CA PRO A 136 -2.03 11.93 -5.02
C PRO A 136 -0.75 11.33 -4.41
N GLU A 137 -0.60 11.43 -3.10
CA GLU A 137 0.33 10.59 -2.36
C GLU A 137 -0.29 9.19 -2.25
N VAL A 138 0.41 8.18 -2.77
CA VAL A 138 -0.05 6.79 -2.75
C VAL A 138 0.91 5.94 -1.93
N LYS A 139 0.37 5.33 -0.87
CA LYS A 139 1.06 4.34 -0.05
C LYS A 139 0.37 3.00 -0.21
N VAL A 140 1.13 1.95 -0.50
CA VAL A 140 0.59 0.60 -0.60
C VAL A 140 1.27 -0.32 0.40
N LEU A 141 0.48 -0.91 1.28
CA LEU A 141 0.95 -1.84 2.31
C LEU A 141 0.55 -3.27 1.94
N ILE A 142 1.54 -4.14 1.76
CA ILE A 142 1.38 -5.58 1.78
C ILE A 142 1.51 -6.02 3.25
N LYS A 143 0.39 -6.44 3.83
CA LYS A 143 0.31 -6.74 5.26
C LYS A 143 0.56 -8.22 5.53
N ASP A 144 1.42 -8.49 6.50
CA ASP A 144 1.68 -9.81 7.06
C ASP A 144 1.95 -10.91 6.01
N LEU A 145 2.86 -10.64 5.06
CA LEU A 145 3.42 -11.64 4.14
C LEU A 145 4.19 -12.70 4.94
N LEU A 146 3.78 -13.96 4.85
CA LEU A 146 4.37 -15.07 5.59
C LEU A 146 5.46 -15.77 4.77
N LEU A 147 6.69 -15.77 5.29
CA LEU A 147 7.83 -16.46 4.69
C LEU A 147 8.41 -17.52 5.64
N ALA A 148 8.71 -18.71 5.10
CA ALA A 148 9.36 -19.80 5.84
C ALA A 148 10.85 -19.87 5.47
N VAL A 149 11.72 -19.38 6.36
CA VAL A 149 13.16 -19.19 6.08
C VAL A 149 14.04 -19.67 7.21
N ILE A 150 15.28 -20.04 6.91
CA ILE A 150 16.28 -20.33 7.95
C ILE A 150 16.88 -19.00 8.39
N ILE A 151 16.68 -18.61 9.65
CA ILE A 151 17.13 -17.30 10.12
C ILE A 151 17.57 -17.29 11.57
N GLY A 152 18.76 -16.73 11.81
CA GLY A 152 19.34 -16.66 13.15
C GLY A 152 20.74 -17.24 13.24
N VAL A 153 21.36 -17.07 14.40
CA VAL A 153 22.75 -17.48 14.70
C VAL A 153 22.81 -18.74 15.56
N ASN A 154 21.75 -19.05 16.31
CA ASN A 154 21.78 -20.17 17.25
C ASN A 154 21.68 -21.50 16.48
N PRO A 155 22.43 -22.56 16.86
CA PRO A 155 22.38 -23.83 16.14
C PRO A 155 20.96 -24.41 15.92
N PRO A 156 20.04 -24.37 16.91
CA PRO A 156 18.65 -24.82 16.67
C PRO A 156 17.89 -23.99 15.63
N GLU A 157 18.21 -22.69 15.50
CA GLU A 157 17.61 -21.80 14.49
C GLU A 157 18.04 -22.17 13.06
N ARG A 158 19.09 -22.98 12.92
CA ARG A 158 19.68 -23.40 11.63
C ARG A 158 19.14 -24.74 11.13
N GLU A 159 18.48 -25.51 11.98
CA GLU A 159 18.02 -26.87 11.66
C GLU A 159 16.66 -26.89 10.95
N ALA A 160 15.81 -25.86 11.18
CA ALA A 160 14.48 -25.79 10.63
C ALA A 160 14.13 -24.38 10.13
N LYS A 161 13.28 -24.32 9.10
CA LYS A 161 12.68 -23.07 8.63
C LYS A 161 11.74 -22.52 9.70
N GLN A 162 11.86 -21.22 9.96
CA GLN A 162 11.03 -20.48 10.89
C GLN A 162 10.08 -19.57 10.12
N ARG A 163 8.92 -19.29 10.72
CA ARG A 163 7.96 -18.32 10.19
C ARG A 163 8.45 -16.91 10.48
N VAL A 164 8.61 -16.12 9.43
CA VAL A 164 8.86 -14.69 9.48
C VAL A 164 7.66 -13.96 8.88
N VAL A 165 7.12 -13.01 9.62
CA VAL A 165 6.01 -12.15 9.18
C VAL A 165 6.61 -10.87 8.63
N VAL A 166 6.31 -10.52 7.38
CA VAL A 166 6.89 -9.39 6.67
C VAL A 166 5.79 -8.42 6.24
N ASN A 167 5.91 -7.16 6.66
CA ASN A 167 5.08 -6.07 6.17
C ASN A 167 5.93 -5.24 5.20
N ILE A 168 5.39 -4.93 4.01
CA ILE A 168 6.07 -4.15 2.98
C ILE A 168 5.19 -2.97 2.63
N GLU A 169 5.62 -1.77 3.00
CA GLU A 169 4.97 -0.52 2.62
C GLU A 169 5.77 0.14 1.50
N VAL A 170 5.07 0.47 0.41
CA VAL A 170 5.61 1.10 -0.79
C VAL A 170 5.03 2.49 -0.87
N LEU A 171 5.90 3.50 -0.92
CA LEU A 171 5.53 4.85 -1.28
C LEU A 171 5.80 5.03 -2.78
N GLU A 172 4.76 5.34 -3.55
CA GLU A 172 4.88 5.59 -4.99
C GLU A 172 5.32 7.03 -5.28
N GLN A 173 5.84 7.23 -6.49
CA GLN A 173 6.17 8.56 -6.96
C GLN A 173 4.90 9.38 -7.20
N SER A 174 4.90 10.64 -6.81
CA SER A 174 3.77 11.55 -7.09
C SER A 174 3.67 11.89 -8.59
N ARG A 175 4.75 11.74 -9.35
CA ARG A 175 4.79 12.03 -10.80
C ARG A 175 4.27 10.85 -11.62
N PRO A 176 3.78 11.05 -12.85
CA PRO A 176 3.39 9.94 -13.71
C PRO A 176 4.51 8.90 -13.85
N HIS A 177 4.20 7.65 -13.53
CA HIS A 177 5.12 6.53 -13.59
C HIS A 177 4.41 5.28 -14.14
N PRO A 178 5.16 4.26 -14.60
CA PRO A 178 4.58 2.98 -14.96
C PRO A 178 3.83 2.36 -13.78
N VAL A 179 2.71 1.66 -14.05
CA VAL A 179 1.92 0.98 -13.01
C VAL A 179 2.82 0.01 -12.23
N VAL A 180 2.76 0.09 -10.90
CA VAL A 180 3.50 -0.82 -10.03
C VAL A 180 2.77 -2.16 -9.96
N ASP A 181 3.42 -3.22 -10.43
CA ASP A 181 2.92 -4.59 -10.29
C ASP A 181 3.36 -5.18 -8.94
N TYR A 182 2.48 -5.10 -7.94
CA TYR A 182 2.74 -5.64 -6.61
C TYR A 182 2.86 -7.17 -6.62
N SER A 183 2.14 -7.88 -7.48
CA SER A 183 2.24 -9.34 -7.59
C SER A 183 3.64 -9.75 -8.05
N ALA A 184 4.18 -9.07 -9.07
CA ALA A 184 5.54 -9.28 -9.53
C ALA A 184 6.59 -8.85 -8.49
N LEU A 185 6.37 -7.74 -7.78
CA LEU A 185 7.23 -7.30 -6.68
C LEU A 185 7.32 -8.39 -5.59
N ILE A 186 6.19 -8.89 -5.13
CA ILE A 186 6.12 -9.93 -4.09
C ILE A 186 6.78 -11.21 -4.58
N ALA A 187 6.52 -11.62 -5.83
CA ALA A 187 7.16 -12.79 -6.41
C ALA A 187 8.69 -12.68 -6.39
N LYS A 188 9.26 -11.51 -6.77
CA LYS A 188 10.70 -11.25 -6.69
C LYS A 188 11.22 -11.29 -5.25
N VAL A 189 10.49 -10.70 -4.29
CA VAL A 189 10.84 -10.72 -2.87
C VAL A 189 10.85 -12.15 -2.33
N VAL A 190 9.79 -12.92 -2.55
CA VAL A 190 9.67 -14.34 -2.15
C VAL A 190 10.80 -15.16 -2.76
N GLN A 191 11.01 -15.04 -4.08
CA GLN A 191 12.06 -15.78 -4.80
C GLN A 191 13.46 -15.49 -4.23
N ARG A 192 13.72 -14.25 -3.81
CA ARG A 192 15.03 -13.87 -3.24
C ARG A 192 15.19 -14.31 -1.79
N LEU A 193 14.14 -14.20 -0.98
CA LEU A 193 14.24 -14.37 0.48
C LEU A 193 13.94 -15.78 0.96
N GLU A 194 13.01 -16.51 0.33
CA GLU A 194 12.60 -17.84 0.77
C GLU A 194 13.74 -18.90 0.77
N PRO A 195 14.66 -18.93 -0.21
CA PRO A 195 15.81 -19.82 -0.16
C PRO A 195 16.97 -19.28 0.68
N SER A 196 16.84 -18.07 1.24
CA SER A 196 17.91 -17.46 2.04
C SER A 196 18.11 -18.16 3.38
N SER A 197 19.34 -18.09 3.88
CA SER A 197 19.73 -18.67 5.17
C SER A 197 20.48 -17.64 6.01
N TYR A 198 19.97 -16.41 6.09
CA TYR A 198 20.66 -15.30 6.75
C TYR A 198 20.80 -15.51 8.26
N LEU A 199 21.83 -14.89 8.85
CA LEU A 199 22.05 -14.95 10.29
C LEU A 199 21.21 -13.92 11.05
N THR A 200 20.86 -12.81 10.41
CA THR A 200 20.27 -11.63 11.06
C THR A 200 18.99 -11.17 10.36
N LEU A 201 18.07 -10.55 11.09
CA LEU A 201 16.86 -9.94 10.51
C LEU A 201 17.22 -8.69 9.71
N GLU A 202 18.27 -7.99 10.11
CA GLU A 202 18.80 -6.80 9.48
C GLU A 202 19.19 -7.10 8.03
N LYS A 203 19.96 -8.17 7.77
CA LYS A 203 20.31 -8.57 6.40
C LYS A 203 19.08 -9.00 5.60
N PHE A 204 18.17 -9.72 6.25
CA PHE A 204 16.92 -10.18 5.63
C PHE A 204 16.04 -9.00 5.18
N VAL A 205 15.76 -8.07 6.08
CA VAL A 205 14.98 -6.86 5.82
C VAL A 205 15.68 -5.97 4.81
N PHE A 206 17.00 -5.75 4.94
CA PHE A 206 17.75 -4.92 4.00
C PHE A 206 17.66 -5.49 2.57
N GLN A 207 17.80 -6.81 2.41
CA GLN A 207 17.66 -7.45 1.11
C GLN A 207 16.21 -7.32 0.56
N ALA A 208 15.19 -7.44 1.42
CA ALA A 208 13.80 -7.24 1.04
C ALA A 208 13.56 -5.81 0.52
N VAL A 209 14.05 -4.81 1.24
CA VAL A 209 13.96 -3.39 0.86
C VAL A 209 14.65 -3.16 -0.47
N ARG A 210 15.88 -3.66 -0.66
CA ARG A 210 16.60 -3.53 -1.94
C ARG A 210 15.80 -4.11 -3.11
N VAL A 211 15.30 -5.34 -2.98
CA VAL A 211 14.54 -6.01 -4.06
C VAL A 211 13.25 -5.25 -4.36
N ALA A 212 12.52 -4.83 -3.33
CA ALA A 212 11.27 -4.08 -3.50
C ALA A 212 11.52 -2.70 -4.10
N CYS A 213 12.52 -1.94 -3.63
CA CYS A 213 12.88 -0.64 -4.20
C CYS A 213 13.21 -0.75 -5.69
N LEU A 214 13.93 -1.80 -6.09
CA LEU A 214 14.37 -2.02 -7.46
C LEU A 214 13.31 -2.64 -8.39
N SER A 215 12.14 -3.04 -7.88
CA SER A 215 11.17 -3.80 -8.66
C SER A 215 10.41 -2.99 -9.71
N SER A 216 10.25 -1.68 -9.51
CA SER A 216 9.58 -0.75 -10.43
C SER A 216 10.16 0.67 -10.29
N GLU A 217 10.17 1.42 -11.38
CA GLU A 217 10.55 2.84 -11.39
C GLU A 217 9.53 3.73 -10.69
N GLY A 218 8.27 3.29 -10.57
CA GLY A 218 7.22 4.03 -9.87
C GLY A 218 7.38 4.09 -8.34
N ILE A 219 8.39 3.41 -7.79
CA ILE A 219 8.63 3.36 -6.35
C ILE A 219 9.55 4.51 -5.94
N LEU A 220 9.09 5.32 -4.98
CA LEU A 220 9.86 6.40 -4.37
C LEU A 220 10.67 5.88 -3.17
N ALA A 221 10.01 5.15 -2.28
CA ALA A 221 10.62 4.57 -1.09
C ALA A 221 9.91 3.29 -0.66
N VAL A 222 10.61 2.45 0.09
CA VAL A 222 10.04 1.23 0.68
C VAL A 222 10.41 1.15 2.15
N THR A 223 9.42 0.82 2.97
CA THR A 223 9.60 0.39 4.36
C THR A 223 9.29 -1.10 4.45
N VAL A 224 10.25 -1.90 4.92
CA VAL A 224 10.00 -3.32 5.23
C VAL A 224 10.17 -3.54 6.72
N ARG A 225 9.21 -4.22 7.32
CA ARG A 225 9.23 -4.65 8.71
C ARG A 225 9.11 -6.17 8.76
N ALA A 226 10.13 -6.85 9.29
CA ALA A 226 10.10 -8.30 9.48
C ALA A 226 10.10 -8.66 10.97
N GLN A 227 9.27 -9.62 11.35
CA GLN A 227 9.13 -10.11 12.71
C GLN A 227 9.32 -11.62 12.80
N LYS A 228 9.94 -12.08 13.88
CA LYS A 228 9.92 -13.47 14.32
C LYS A 228 8.98 -13.59 15.52
N PRO A 229 7.75 -14.10 15.35
CA PRO A 229 6.79 -14.21 16.44
C PRO A 229 7.30 -15.05 17.61
N SER A 230 8.03 -16.14 17.32
CA SER A 230 8.42 -17.15 18.33
C SER A 230 9.83 -16.95 18.91
N ALA A 231 10.52 -15.84 18.62
CA ALA A 231 11.93 -15.69 18.99
C ALA A 231 12.15 -15.39 20.49
N ILE A 232 11.20 -14.76 21.17
CA ILE A 232 11.34 -14.36 22.58
C ILE A 232 10.08 -14.79 23.34
N ALA A 233 10.22 -15.71 24.29
CA ALA A 233 9.11 -16.35 25.00
C ALA A 233 8.15 -15.37 25.72
N PHE A 234 8.64 -14.19 26.11
CA PHE A 234 7.85 -13.18 26.84
C PHE A 234 7.45 -11.97 26.00
N ALA A 235 7.75 -11.96 24.70
CA ALA A 235 7.35 -10.91 23.78
C ALA A 235 6.38 -11.46 22.73
N ARG A 236 5.41 -10.64 22.29
CA ARG A 236 4.53 -10.99 21.17
C ARG A 236 5.32 -11.28 19.88
N SER A 237 6.46 -10.60 19.71
CA SER A 237 7.41 -10.80 18.61
C SER A 237 8.63 -9.90 18.80
N SER A 238 9.79 -10.29 18.26
CA SER A 238 10.88 -9.36 17.95
C SER A 238 10.90 -9.07 16.44
N GLY A 239 11.42 -7.91 16.04
CA GLY A 239 11.46 -7.53 14.63
C GLY A 239 12.38 -6.37 14.32
N VAL A 240 12.65 -6.18 13.03
CA VAL A 240 13.47 -5.10 12.47
C VAL A 240 12.67 -4.40 11.39
N GLU A 241 12.77 -3.08 11.33
CA GLU A 241 12.17 -2.23 10.32
C GLU A 241 13.25 -1.37 9.65
N ILE A 242 13.21 -1.29 8.32
CA ILE A 242 14.12 -0.46 7.53
C ILE A 242 13.30 0.27 6.47
N THR A 243 13.46 1.58 6.42
CA THR A 243 12.96 2.45 5.35
C THR A 243 14.13 2.95 4.51
N ARG A 244 14.06 2.80 3.19
CA ARG A 244 15.04 3.41 2.27
C ARG A 244 14.34 4.00 1.05
N PRO A 245 14.81 5.15 0.54
CA PRO A 245 14.38 5.62 -0.77
C PRO A 245 14.95 4.70 -1.86
N ARG A 246 14.30 4.66 -3.02
CA ARG A 246 14.78 3.90 -4.18
C ARG A 246 16.18 4.36 -4.62
N SER A 247 16.45 5.67 -4.54
CA SER A 247 17.75 6.26 -4.93
C SER A 247 18.94 5.65 -4.21
N SER A 248 18.78 5.18 -2.97
CA SER A 248 19.88 4.53 -2.21
C SER A 248 20.43 3.26 -2.84
N PHE A 249 19.75 2.66 -3.83
CA PHE A 249 20.18 1.42 -4.48
C PHE A 249 20.46 1.58 -5.97
N ILE A 250 20.16 2.74 -6.56
CA ILE A 250 20.45 3.01 -7.98
C ILE A 250 21.95 3.26 -8.14
N ASP A 251 22.53 4.07 -7.25
CA ASP A 251 23.96 4.39 -7.27
C ASP A 251 24.84 3.11 -7.09
N GLU A 252 24.35 2.12 -6.36
CA GLU A 252 25.03 0.81 -6.19
C GLU A 252 24.98 -0.06 -7.47
N MET A 253 23.99 0.12 -8.35
CA MET A 253 23.88 -0.65 -9.61
C MET A 253 24.88 -0.18 -10.68
N GLU A 254 25.14 1.12 -10.75
CA GLU A 254 26.12 1.68 -11.69
C GLU A 254 27.56 1.22 -11.35
N GLU A 255 27.85 1.05 -10.05
CA GLU A 255 29.13 0.50 -9.59
C GLU A 255 29.25 -1.02 -9.87
N ASP A 256 28.22 -1.82 -9.58
CA ASP A 256 28.24 -3.29 -9.83
C ASP A 256 28.34 -3.65 -11.33
N GLU A 257 27.70 -2.88 -12.24
CA GLU A 257 27.81 -3.10 -13.69
C GLU A 257 29.21 -2.77 -14.22
N SER A 258 29.84 -1.69 -13.74
CA SER A 258 31.20 -1.28 -14.15
C SER A 258 32.30 -2.29 -13.78
N VAL A 259 32.12 -3.05 -12.70
CA VAL A 259 33.04 -4.11 -12.25
C VAL A 259 32.83 -5.40 -13.07
N SER A 260 31.62 -5.66 -13.56
CA SER A 260 31.32 -6.84 -14.37
C SER A 260 31.88 -6.76 -15.80
N GLU A 261 31.94 -5.56 -16.39
CA GLU A 261 32.52 -5.35 -17.74
C GLU A 261 34.06 -5.45 -17.76
N THR A 262 34.72 -5.13 -16.64
CA THR A 262 36.20 -5.21 -16.54
C THR A 262 36.73 -6.63 -16.36
N VAL A 263 35.90 -7.58 -15.89
CA VAL A 263 36.30 -8.99 -15.70
C VAL A 263 36.06 -9.85 -16.94
N GLY A 264 35.26 -9.37 -17.90
CA GLY A 264 34.96 -10.07 -19.16
C GLY A 264 35.97 -9.86 -20.30
N SER A 265 37.07 -9.13 -20.06
CA SER A 265 38.02 -8.72 -21.11
C SER A 265 39.50 -8.99 -20.77
N ALA A 266 39.78 -9.95 -19.88
CA ALA A 266 41.15 -10.42 -19.57
C ALA A 266 41.35 -11.91 -19.90
#